data_AF-A0A7L8S5P2-F1
#
_entry.id   AF-A0A7L8S5P2-F1
#
_cell.length_a   1.000
_cell.length_b   1.000
_cell.length_c   1.000
_cell.angle_alpha   90.00
_cell.angle_beta   90.00
_cell.angle_gamma   90.00
#
_symmetry.space_group_name_H-M   'P 1'
#
loop_
_entity.id
_entity.type
_entity.pdbx_description
1 polymer ?
#
loop_
_entity_poly.entity_id
_entity_poly.type
_entity_poly.pdbx_seq_one_letter_code
_entity_poly.pdbx_strand_id
1 'polypeptide(L)' 'MRKGDSVTVFDTPSNLGGSFTVSITSETDAETVEVRVWYGRATPSGWEPWKDWDGYTFQTRRDLLTNQRVMRLRKP' A
#
# COMPACT_ATOMS: atom_id res chain seq x y z
N MET A 1 18.76 4.39 2.14
CA MET A 1 17.50 4.79 2.80
C MET A 1 17.35 3.98 4.08
N ARG A 2 17.11 4.60 5.23
CA ARG A 2 16.83 3.85 6.47
C ARG A 2 15.59 2.99 6.21
N LYS A 3 15.69 1.67 6.40
CA LYS A 3 14.52 0.78 6.49
C LYS A 3 13.69 1.30 7.66
N GLY A 4 12.64 2.07 7.36
CA GLY A 4 11.75 2.58 8.38
C GLY A 4 11.00 1.42 9.01
N ASP A 5 10.81 1.42 10.33
CA ASP A 5 10.00 0.44 11.05
C ASP A 5 8.48 0.63 10.78
N SER A 6 8.12 1.45 9.79
CA SER A 6 6.74 1.83 9.49
C SER A 6 6.54 2.22 8.02
N VAL A 7 5.32 2.07 7.54
CA VAL A 7 4.87 2.46 6.19
C VAL A 7 3.60 3.30 6.29
N THR A 8 3.51 4.35 5.47
CA THR A 8 2.26 5.12 5.30
C THR A 8 1.36 4.38 4.32
N VAL A 9 0.13 4.10 4.73
CA VAL A 9 -0.88 3.44 3.91
C VAL A 9 -2.15 4.28 3.84
N PHE A 10 -2.95 3.97 2.84
CA PHE A 10 -4.23 4.59 2.51
C PHE A 10 -5.24 3.50 2.19
N ASP A 11 -6.51 3.84 2.21
CA ASP A 11 -7.57 2.99 1.64
C ASP A 11 -8.03 3.56 0.30
N THR A 12 -8.29 2.69 -0.67
CA THR A 12 -8.84 3.03 -1.98
C THR A 12 -9.96 2.05 -2.36
N PRO A 13 -11.04 2.49 -3.04
CA PRO A 13 -12.13 1.58 -3.43
C PRO A 13 -11.64 0.39 -4.25
N SER A 14 -12.08 -0.83 -3.91
CA SER A 14 -11.75 -2.04 -4.68
C SER A 14 -12.65 -2.27 -5.88
N ASN A 15 -13.73 -1.50 -6.02
CA ASN A 15 -14.84 -1.72 -6.96
C ASN A 15 -15.52 -3.11 -6.82
N LEU A 16 -15.27 -3.82 -5.73
CA LEU A 16 -15.86 -5.13 -5.41
C LEU A 16 -16.68 -5.10 -4.11
N GLY A 17 -17.13 -3.91 -3.71
CA GLY A 17 -17.88 -3.72 -2.45
C GLY A 17 -17.00 -3.55 -1.20
N GLY A 18 -15.73 -3.19 -1.35
CA GLY A 18 -14.81 -2.91 -0.23
C GLY A 18 -13.70 -1.93 -0.60
N SER A 19 -12.64 -1.90 0.21
CA SER A 19 -11.44 -1.08 -0.01
C SER A 19 -10.17 -1.92 0.05
N PHE A 20 -9.19 -1.54 -0.75
CA PHE A 20 -7.82 -2.01 -0.62
C PHE A 20 -7.04 -1.09 0.31
N THR A 21 -6.25 -1.65 1.21
CA THR A 21 -5.17 -0.91 1.86
C THR A 21 -3.96 -0.88 0.95
N VAL A 22 -3.45 0.31 0.66
CA VAL A 22 -2.39 0.54 -0.32
C VAL A 22 -1.31 1.47 0.20
N SER A 23 -0.09 1.37 -0.34
CA SER A 23 0.94 2.40 -0.17
C SER A 23 1.32 2.96 -1.52
N ILE A 24 1.61 4.26 -1.58
CA ILE A 24 2.14 4.90 -2.79
C ILE A 24 3.57 4.39 -3.02
N THR A 25 3.83 3.84 -4.21
CA THR A 25 5.16 3.39 -4.64
C THR A 25 5.85 4.44 -5.51
N SER A 26 5.08 5.22 -6.26
CA SER A 26 5.58 6.29 -7.12
C SER A 26 4.52 7.36 -7.37
N GLU A 27 4.96 8.60 -7.58
CA GLU A 27 4.12 9.69 -8.08
C GLU A 27 4.30 9.77 -9.59
N THR A 28 3.21 9.57 -10.35
CA THR A 28 3.28 9.69 -11.82
C THR A 28 3.16 11.15 -12.23
N ASP A 29 2.23 11.87 -11.60
CA ASP A 29 2.03 13.31 -11.73
C ASP A 29 1.35 13.87 -10.46
N ALA A 30 0.87 15.11 -10.50
CA ALA A 30 0.25 15.77 -9.34
C ALA A 30 -1.04 15.08 -8.85
N GLU A 31 -1.76 14.39 -9.75
CA GLU A 31 -3.06 13.78 -9.50
C GLU A 31 -2.99 12.25 -9.50
N THR A 32 -2.01 11.66 -10.19
CA THR A 32 -1.91 10.22 -10.41
C THR A 32 -0.74 9.61 -9.64
N VAL A 33 -1.02 8.55 -8.92
CA VAL A 33 -0.03 7.79 -8.14
C VAL A 33 -0.09 6.32 -8.52
N GLU A 34 1.06 5.66 -8.51
CA GLU A 34 1.14 4.22 -8.50
C GLU A 34 1.08 3.74 -7.04
N VAL A 35 0.23 2.75 -6.79
CA VAL A 35 0.04 2.19 -5.47
C VAL A 35 0.21 0.68 -5.49
N ARG A 36 0.72 0.12 -4.38
CA ARG A 36 0.79 -1.33 -4.14
C ARG A 36 -0.27 -1.74 -3.14
N VAL A 37 -1.03 -2.79 -3.44
CA VAL A 37 -2.00 -3.39 -2.50
C VAL A 37 -1.31 -4.22 -1.44
N TRP A 38 -1.77 -4.08 -0.20
CA TRP A 38 -1.35 -4.85 0.97
C TRP A 38 -2.45 -5.84 1.37
N TYR A 39 -2.22 -7.15 1.15
CA TYR A 39 -3.03 -8.29 1.63
C TYR A 39 -2.16 -9.46 2.20
N GLY A 40 -1.78 -9.40 3.49
CA GLY A 40 -0.59 -10.11 4.02
C GLY A 40 0.14 -9.33 5.13
N ARG A 41 1.46 -9.54 5.31
CA ARG A 41 2.22 -8.97 6.44
C ARG A 41 3.29 -7.95 6.01
N ALA A 42 3.27 -6.80 6.67
CA ALA A 42 4.23 -5.74 6.44
C ALA A 42 5.53 -5.97 7.21
N THR A 43 6.69 -6.02 6.55
CA THR A 43 8.01 -6.25 7.18
C THR A 43 9.04 -5.18 6.81
N PRO A 44 10.09 -4.95 7.62
CA PRO A 44 11.17 -4.02 7.29
C PRO A 44 11.92 -4.35 5.99
N SER A 45 11.89 -5.59 5.52
CA SER A 45 12.44 -6.03 4.24
C SER A 45 11.51 -5.82 3.06
N GLY A 46 10.25 -5.45 3.30
CA GLY A 46 9.22 -5.32 2.29
C GLY A 46 7.95 -6.07 2.67
N TRP A 47 7.30 -6.66 1.67
CA TRP A 47 6.02 -7.31 1.84
C TRP A 47 6.19 -8.83 1.95
N GLU A 48 5.57 -9.44 2.96
CA GLU A 48 5.40 -10.88 3.00
C GLU A 48 4.06 -11.24 2.33
N PRO A 49 4.09 -11.93 1.17
CA PRO A 49 2.88 -12.40 0.50
C PRO A 49 2.03 -13.26 1.43
N TRP A 50 0.71 -13.16 1.30
CA TRP A 50 -0.16 -14.14 1.92
C TRP A 50 -0.36 -15.32 0.97
N LYS A 51 0.24 -16.47 1.32
CA LYS A 51 0.30 -17.65 0.43
C LYS A 51 0.93 -17.28 -0.92
N ASP A 52 0.23 -17.55 -2.01
CA ASP A 52 0.70 -17.32 -3.39
C ASP A 52 0.41 -15.90 -3.88
N TRP A 53 -0.15 -15.02 -3.03
CA TRP A 53 -0.54 -13.67 -3.42
C TRP A 53 0.47 -12.63 -2.92
N ASP A 54 1.28 -12.10 -3.83
CA ASP A 54 2.28 -11.05 -3.57
C ASP A 54 1.72 -9.61 -3.69
N GLY A 55 0.42 -9.50 -3.92
CA GLY A 55 -0.20 -8.24 -4.28
C GLY A 55 0.13 -7.80 -5.69
N TYR A 56 -0.45 -6.68 -6.07
CA TYR A 56 -0.24 -6.08 -7.37
C TYR A 56 -0.16 -4.56 -7.22
N THR A 57 0.46 -3.93 -8.22
CA THR A 57 0.49 -2.48 -8.36
C THR A 57 -0.52 -2.03 -9.40
N PHE A 58 -1.07 -0.84 -9.21
CA PHE A 58 -1.92 -0.20 -10.20
C PHE A 58 -1.87 1.32 -10.01
N GLN A 59 -2.29 2.06 -11.04
CA GLN A 59 -2.41 3.51 -10.98
C GLN A 59 -3.80 3.90 -10.49
N THR A 60 -3.85 4.92 -9.64
CA THR A 60 -5.09 5.52 -9.18
C THR A 60 -4.92 7.02 -8.97
N ARG A 61 -6.04 7.73 -8.83
CA ARG A 61 -6.01 9.15 -8.49
C ARG A 61 -5.72 9.32 -7.00
N ARG A 62 -4.91 10.31 -6.67
CA ARG A 62 -4.52 10.68 -5.32
C ARG A 62 -5.72 11.06 -4.45
N ASP A 63 -6.75 11.67 -5.03
CA ASP A 63 -7.98 12.07 -4.31
C ASP A 63 -8.88 10.89 -3.92
N LEU A 64 -8.67 9.71 -4.51
CA LEU A 64 -9.36 8.47 -4.12
C LEU A 64 -8.68 7.78 -2.93
N LEU A 65 -7.52 8.26 -2.48
CA LEU A 65 -6.81 7.72 -1.33
C LEU A 65 -7.36 8.36 -0.04
N THR A 66 -7.87 7.52 0.84
CA THR A 66 -8.51 7.93 2.10
C THR A 66 -7.83 7.26 3.29
N ASN A 67 -8.24 7.60 4.53
CA ASN A 67 -7.78 6.95 5.76
C ASN A 67 -6.25 6.81 5.87
N GLN A 68 -5.52 7.89 5.57
CA GLN A 68 -4.07 7.91 5.71
C GLN A 68 -3.67 7.52 7.14
N ARG A 69 -2.85 6.48 7.26
CA ARG A 69 -2.36 5.99 8.55
C ARG A 69 -0.97 5.40 8.41
N VAL A 70 -0.24 5.39 9.53
CA VAL A 70 1.08 4.77 9.60
C VAL A 70 0.93 3.39 10.22
N MET A 71 1.33 2.35 9.48
CA MET A 71 1.39 0.98 9.97
C MET A 71 2.81 0.63 10.37
N ARG A 72 2.98 0.05 11.57
CA ARG A 72 4.27 -0.50 12.00
C ARG A 72 4.57 -1.78 11.22
N LEU A 73 5.78 -1.88 10.70
CA LEU A 73 6.26 -3.10 10.09
C LEU A 73 6.57 -4.11 11.20
N ARG A 74 6.07 -5.33 11.04
CA ARG A 74 6.36 -6.43 11.95
C ARG A 74 7.83 -6.80 11.79
N LYS A 75 8.60 -6.69 12.87
CA LYS A 75 9.97 -7.21 12.91
C LYS A 75 9.92 -8.74 12.76
N PRO A 76 10.81 -9.35 11.96
CA PRO A 76 10.91 -10.80 11.87
C PRO A 76 11.12 -11.43 13.24
#